data_AF-A0AAW6UJT8-F1
#
_entry.id   AF-A0AAW6UJT8-F1
#
_cell.length_a   1.000
_cell.length_b   1.000
_cell.length_c   1.000
_cell.angle_alpha   90.00
_cell.angle_beta   90.00
_cell.angle_gamma   90.00
#
_symmetry.space_group_name_H-M   'P 1'
#
loop_
_entity.id
_entity.type
_entity.pdbx_description
1 polymer ?
#
loop_
_entity_poly.entity_id
_entity_poly.type
_entity_poly.pdbx_seq_one_letter_code
_entity_poly.pdbx_strand_id
1 'polypeptide(L)'
;MKLCPTDNNTPPAPPIRTTSLEQVANTEYKSARARISDSMSHIKNTTVPTPQNTTSTRSSIFIRDLITGFFSRQTVSHQQDGTIAPRYAFNSRTVDSNPAVELGAAASTLATQSVKYIDNFNKLEEFTKLQNFQYCDQQEVKGARFSDIKTAKETQVCITNSEGIQIGLPANRVKVGDDNLFIRSQYPKNIENHLQMLYENRTPMLCILSSNSDIRDLKLPPYFRMNGTYGRMEVKTKEIQPGDGKPSKIGSLNVKHYSMRLTYDKKPINIPVVHVDNWIDRTSAGTEELKELAKYMAAGIEEKRQFYEFAGSRAINDKDKLLPVIHCAAGVGRTGQVAAAMQLIKPNNELSVPEIIMDMRKTGCGKMVQKKEQFNELLKLETLLNAEKLAQ
;
A
#
# COMPACT_ATOMS: atom_id res chain seq x y z
N MET A 1 18.47 -1.61 75.92
CA MET A 1 17.67 -0.48 75.39
C MET A 1 16.89 -1.00 74.20
N LYS A 2 15.65 -1.47 74.45
CA LYS A 2 14.38 -0.79 74.14
C LYS A 2 14.18 -0.54 72.63
N LEU A 3 13.50 -1.50 72.01
CA LEU A 3 12.81 -1.39 70.73
C LEU A 3 11.65 -0.39 70.87
N CYS A 4 11.56 0.57 69.95
CA CYS A 4 10.36 1.39 69.74
C CYS A 4 9.47 0.72 68.68
N PRO A 5 8.14 0.61 68.89
CA PRO A 5 7.20 0.23 67.85
C PRO A 5 6.67 1.47 67.12
N THR A 6 6.56 1.41 65.79
CA THR A 6 5.79 2.39 65.00
C THR A 6 4.39 1.87 64.76
N ASP A 7 3.41 2.61 65.29
CA ASP A 7 1.98 2.45 65.03
C ASP A 7 1.67 2.65 63.54
N ASN A 8 1.07 1.63 62.91
CA ASN A 8 0.40 1.73 61.61
C ASN A 8 -1.05 1.32 61.78
N ASN A 9 -1.90 2.25 62.21
CA ASN A 9 -3.36 2.12 62.14
C ASN A 9 -3.89 3.06 61.06
N THR A 10 -4.14 2.52 59.88
CA THR A 10 -4.97 3.15 58.85
C THR A 10 -5.97 2.11 58.34
N PRO A 11 -7.29 2.35 58.42
CA PRO A 11 -8.30 1.36 58.00
C PRO A 11 -8.32 1.20 56.48
N PRO A 12 -8.66 0.00 55.96
CA PRO A 12 -8.72 -0.26 54.53
C PRO A 12 -9.90 0.48 53.88
N ALA A 13 -9.67 1.00 52.68
CA ALA A 13 -10.70 1.63 51.86
C ALA A 13 -11.81 0.64 51.45
N PRO A 14 -13.07 1.08 51.33
CA PRO A 14 -14.18 0.23 50.92
C PRO A 14 -14.02 -0.23 49.46
N PRO A 15 -14.57 -1.42 49.09
CA PRO A 15 -14.40 -1.97 47.76
C PRO A 15 -15.13 -1.12 46.71
N ILE A 16 -14.39 -0.71 45.68
CA ILE A 16 -14.94 -0.07 44.48
C ILE A 16 -15.71 -1.13 43.70
N ARG A 17 -17.04 -0.98 43.58
CA ARG A 17 -17.86 -1.73 42.62
C ARG A 17 -17.49 -1.27 41.20
N THR A 18 -16.68 -2.07 40.51
CA THR A 18 -16.50 -1.94 39.06
C THR A 18 -17.63 -2.66 38.34
N THR A 19 -18.68 -1.94 37.97
CA THR A 19 -19.57 -2.38 36.89
C THR A 19 -18.80 -2.27 35.57
N SER A 20 -18.65 -3.38 34.85
CA SER A 20 -17.95 -3.39 33.57
C SER A 20 -18.74 -2.59 32.53
N LEU A 21 -18.04 -1.80 31.70
CA LEU A 21 -18.60 -1.05 30.57
C LEU A 21 -19.42 -1.94 29.61
N GLU A 22 -19.15 -3.24 29.58
CA GLU A 22 -19.90 -4.25 28.82
C GLU A 22 -21.33 -4.49 29.35
N GLN A 23 -21.58 -4.31 30.65
CA GLN A 23 -22.93 -4.47 31.23
C GLN A 23 -23.83 -3.26 30.95
N VAL A 24 -23.26 -2.06 30.86
CA VAL A 24 -24.00 -0.84 30.50
C VAL A 24 -24.35 -0.84 29.00
N ALA A 25 -23.40 -1.20 28.13
CA ALA A 25 -23.61 -1.26 26.69
C ALA A 25 -24.66 -2.31 26.26
N ASN A 26 -24.72 -3.46 26.95
CA ASN A 26 -25.71 -4.51 26.66
C ASN A 26 -27.14 -4.14 27.08
N THR A 27 -27.29 -3.25 28.07
CA THR A 27 -28.61 -2.82 28.55
C THR A 27 -29.19 -1.76 27.61
N GLU A 28 -28.36 -0.82 27.12
CA GLU A 28 -28.77 0.18 26.13
C GLU A 28 -29.12 -0.43 24.76
N TYR A 29 -28.40 -1.46 24.31
CA TYR A 29 -28.69 -2.14 23.03
C TYR A 29 -30.04 -2.88 23.05
N LYS A 30 -30.41 -3.49 24.17
CA LYS A 30 -31.71 -4.17 24.31
C LYS A 30 -32.88 -3.18 24.39
N SER A 31 -32.70 -2.02 25.03
CA SER A 31 -33.73 -0.97 25.07
C SER A 31 -33.91 -0.25 23.73
N ALA A 32 -32.87 -0.09 22.91
CA ALA A 32 -32.97 0.49 21.58
C ALA A 32 -33.70 -0.43 20.59
N ARG A 33 -33.48 -1.75 20.68
CA ARG A 33 -34.14 -2.73 19.80
C ARG A 33 -35.65 -2.85 20.06
N ALA A 34 -36.10 -2.68 21.31
CA ALA A 34 -37.52 -2.65 21.65
C ALA A 34 -38.23 -1.40 21.08
N ARG A 35 -37.59 -0.23 21.12
CA ARG A 35 -38.18 1.04 20.64
C ARG A 35 -38.33 1.11 19.11
N ILE A 36 -37.46 0.42 18.36
CA ILE A 36 -37.55 0.34 16.89
C ILE A 36 -38.65 -0.64 16.44
N SER A 37 -38.87 -1.72 17.21
CA SER A 37 -39.94 -2.69 16.92
C SER A 37 -41.34 -2.10 17.14
N ASP A 38 -41.51 -1.22 18.14
CA ASP A 38 -42.80 -0.56 18.40
C ASP A 38 -43.15 0.52 17.36
N SER A 39 -42.14 1.16 16.75
CA SER A 39 -42.35 2.19 15.71
C SER A 39 -42.75 1.64 14.34
N MET A 40 -42.69 0.33 14.11
CA MET A 40 -43.05 -0.30 12.83
C MET A 40 -44.46 -0.91 12.79
N SER A 41 -45.26 -0.77 13.85
CA SER A 41 -46.61 -1.35 13.93
C SER A 41 -47.76 -0.41 13.46
N HIS A 42 -47.45 0.80 12.97
CA HIS A 42 -48.45 1.83 12.64
C HIS A 42 -48.40 2.41 11.21
N ILE A 43 -47.95 1.65 10.21
CA ILE A 43 -48.16 2.04 8.80
C ILE A 43 -49.26 1.16 8.21
N LYS A 44 -50.51 1.63 8.29
CA LYS A 44 -51.68 1.03 7.62
C LYS A 44 -51.84 1.63 6.22
N ASN A 45 -52.03 0.72 5.27
CA ASN A 45 -52.65 0.84 3.93
C ASN A 45 -53.15 2.22 3.50
N THR A 46 -52.65 2.69 2.36
CA THR A 46 -53.39 3.62 1.49
C THR A 46 -53.29 3.11 0.05
N THR A 47 -54.43 2.79 -0.53
CA THR A 47 -54.61 2.27 -1.89
C THR A 47 -55.24 3.35 -2.76
N VAL A 48 -54.61 3.73 -3.88
CA VAL A 48 -55.27 4.37 -5.06
C VAL A 48 -54.38 4.14 -6.31
N PRO A 49 -54.89 4.22 -7.56
CA PRO A 49 -55.08 3.07 -8.45
C PRO A 49 -54.11 3.00 -9.65
N THR A 50 -54.08 1.81 -10.26
CA THR A 50 -53.34 1.44 -11.47
C THR A 50 -53.93 2.07 -12.75
N PRO A 51 -53.08 2.36 -13.76
CA PRO A 51 -53.45 2.12 -15.15
C PRO A 51 -52.58 1.02 -15.77
N GLN A 52 -53.25 0.06 -16.42
CA GLN A 52 -52.67 -0.94 -17.30
C GLN A 52 -52.18 -0.29 -18.60
N ASN A 53 -50.92 -0.49 -18.99
CA ASN A 53 -50.60 -1.34 -20.14
C ASN A 53 -49.09 -1.45 -20.36
N THR A 54 -48.69 -2.69 -20.55
CA THR A 54 -47.34 -3.18 -20.76
C THR A 54 -46.89 -3.00 -22.22
N THR A 55 -45.65 -2.56 -22.42
CA THR A 55 -44.79 -3.20 -23.43
C THR A 55 -43.36 -3.24 -22.91
N SER A 56 -42.86 -4.47 -22.83
CA SER A 56 -41.58 -4.88 -22.27
C SER A 56 -40.43 -4.47 -23.20
N THR A 57 -39.51 -3.64 -22.71
CA THR A 57 -38.12 -3.62 -23.17
C THR A 57 -37.24 -3.94 -21.98
N ARG A 58 -36.75 -5.18 -21.98
CA ARG A 58 -35.89 -5.76 -20.97
C ARG A 58 -34.50 -5.16 -21.10
N SER A 59 -34.21 -4.08 -20.39
CA SER A 59 -32.85 -3.56 -20.26
C SER A 59 -32.08 -4.39 -19.24
N SER A 60 -31.52 -5.51 -19.68
CA SER A 60 -30.41 -6.16 -18.96
C SER A 60 -29.16 -5.30 -19.16
N ILE A 61 -29.00 -4.27 -18.34
CA ILE A 61 -27.73 -3.55 -18.25
C ILE A 61 -26.76 -4.51 -17.57
N PHE A 62 -25.90 -5.14 -18.36
CA PHE A 62 -24.80 -5.95 -17.87
C PHE A 62 -23.86 -5.06 -17.06
N ILE A 63 -23.64 -5.40 -15.79
CA ILE A 63 -22.62 -4.78 -14.92
C ILE A 63 -21.20 -4.86 -15.54
N ARG A 64 -20.98 -5.74 -16.54
CA ARG A 64 -19.74 -5.80 -17.32
C ARG A 64 -19.44 -4.49 -18.07
N ASP A 65 -20.44 -3.80 -18.61
CA ASP A 65 -20.21 -2.65 -19.51
C ASP A 65 -19.89 -1.35 -18.73
N LEU A 66 -20.31 -1.24 -17.48
CA LEU A 66 -19.93 -0.12 -16.61
C LEU A 66 -18.49 -0.22 -16.10
N ILE A 67 -17.90 -1.43 -16.12
CA ILE A 67 -16.57 -1.72 -15.55
C ILE A 67 -15.49 -1.71 -16.65
N THR A 68 -15.80 -2.11 -17.89
CA THR A 68 -14.86 -2.00 -19.03
C THR A 68 -14.53 -0.56 -19.39
N GLY A 69 -15.40 0.41 -19.07
CA GLY A 69 -15.13 1.83 -19.25
C GLY A 69 -14.02 2.40 -18.35
N PHE A 70 -13.65 1.71 -17.26
CA PHE A 70 -12.53 2.09 -16.40
C PHE A 70 -11.15 1.71 -16.99
N PHE A 71 -11.12 0.72 -17.90
CA PHE A 71 -9.88 0.13 -18.41
C PHE A 71 -9.74 0.25 -19.94
N SER A 72 -10.62 1.00 -20.61
CA SER A 72 -10.52 1.28 -22.04
C SER A 72 -10.07 2.71 -22.30
N ARG A 73 -8.94 2.87 -22.99
CA ARG A 73 -8.57 4.15 -23.62
C ARG A 73 -9.63 4.51 -24.65
N GLN A 74 -10.36 5.61 -24.46
CA GLN A 74 -11.00 6.29 -25.57
C GLN A 74 -9.94 7.10 -26.32
N THR A 75 -9.55 6.58 -27.48
CA THR A 75 -8.86 7.36 -28.51
C THR A 75 -9.87 8.35 -29.11
N VAL A 76 -9.72 9.63 -28.80
CA VAL A 76 -10.52 10.68 -29.46
C VAL A 76 -9.81 11.07 -30.75
N SER A 77 -10.37 10.64 -31.88
CA SER A 77 -9.99 11.14 -33.21
C SER A 77 -10.49 12.58 -33.37
N HIS A 78 -9.58 13.51 -33.63
CA HIS A 78 -9.91 14.86 -34.07
C HIS A 78 -10.57 14.84 -35.46
N GLN A 79 -11.79 15.39 -35.56
CA GLN A 79 -12.29 15.98 -36.79
C GLN A 79 -12.58 17.46 -36.52
N GLN A 80 -11.82 18.32 -37.20
CA GLN A 80 -12.16 19.72 -37.41
C GLN A 80 -13.25 19.79 -38.48
N ASP A 81 -14.31 20.57 -38.25
CA ASP A 81 -14.66 21.68 -39.16
C ASP A 81 -15.76 22.57 -38.56
N GLY A 82 -15.77 23.87 -38.92
CA GLY A 82 -16.94 24.74 -38.77
C GLY A 82 -16.75 26.04 -37.99
N THR A 83 -16.22 27.05 -38.67
CA THR A 83 -16.22 28.49 -38.36
C THR A 83 -17.63 29.10 -38.17
N ILE A 84 -17.86 29.88 -37.10
CA ILE A 84 -18.69 31.12 -37.08
C ILE A 84 -18.08 32.15 -36.10
N ALA A 85 -17.95 33.39 -36.57
CA ALA A 85 -17.34 34.56 -35.94
C ALA A 85 -18.28 35.28 -34.91
N PRO A 86 -17.81 36.34 -34.20
CA PRO A 86 -18.17 36.62 -32.80
C PRO A 86 -19.38 37.54 -32.62
N ARG A 87 -20.05 37.42 -31.46
CA ARG A 87 -20.91 38.48 -30.93
C ARG A 87 -20.40 38.92 -29.56
N TYR A 88 -19.89 40.14 -29.53
CA TYR A 88 -19.72 40.92 -28.31
C TYR A 88 -21.10 41.20 -27.71
N ALA A 89 -21.32 40.75 -26.47
CA ALA A 89 -22.38 41.25 -25.62
C ALA A 89 -21.75 41.67 -24.29
N PHE A 90 -21.57 42.97 -24.15
CA PHE A 90 -21.33 43.62 -22.85
C PHE A 90 -22.56 43.38 -21.98
N ASN A 91 -22.43 42.52 -20.97
CA ASN A 91 -23.38 42.48 -19.86
C ASN A 91 -22.63 42.92 -18.61
N SER A 92 -22.88 44.17 -18.20
CA SER A 92 -22.59 44.66 -16.87
C SER A 92 -23.33 43.78 -15.86
N ARG A 93 -22.59 42.97 -15.09
CA ARG A 93 -23.11 42.39 -13.83
C ARG A 93 -22.41 43.08 -12.68
N THR A 94 -23.24 43.75 -11.89
CA THR A 94 -22.96 44.21 -10.54
C THR A 94 -22.40 43.04 -9.71
N VAL A 95 -21.23 43.27 -9.11
CA VAL A 95 -20.60 42.35 -8.17
C VAL A 95 -21.28 42.56 -6.82
N ASP A 96 -22.34 41.80 -6.56
CA ASP A 96 -22.78 41.49 -5.20
C ASP A 96 -22.25 40.12 -4.84
N SER A 97 -20.95 40.03 -4.55
CA SER A 97 -20.31 38.83 -4.02
C SER A 97 -20.62 38.74 -2.52
N ASN A 98 -21.69 38.02 -2.17
CA ASN A 98 -21.97 37.67 -0.78
C ASN A 98 -20.94 36.58 -0.36
N PRO A 99 -20.02 36.83 0.60
CA PRO A 99 -18.93 35.91 0.93
C PRO A 99 -19.40 34.51 1.37
N ALA A 100 -20.63 34.41 1.88
CA ALA A 100 -21.25 33.15 2.28
C ALA A 100 -21.58 32.22 1.10
N VAL A 101 -21.83 32.77 -0.10
CA VAL A 101 -22.18 31.98 -1.30
C VAL A 101 -20.93 31.38 -1.95
N GLU A 102 -19.80 32.10 -1.95
CA GLU A 102 -18.51 31.56 -2.40
C GLU A 102 -17.93 30.53 -1.44
N LEU A 103 -18.06 30.73 -0.12
CA LEU A 103 -17.70 29.70 0.87
C LEU A 103 -18.59 28.45 0.74
N GLY A 104 -19.89 28.62 0.48
CA GLY A 104 -20.81 27.51 0.24
C GLY A 104 -20.51 26.75 -1.06
N ALA A 105 -20.14 27.44 -2.13
CA ALA A 105 -19.76 26.83 -3.40
C ALA A 105 -18.41 26.12 -3.30
N ALA A 106 -17.42 26.70 -2.62
CA ALA A 106 -16.13 26.05 -2.37
C ALA A 106 -16.30 24.83 -1.45
N ALA A 107 -17.07 24.93 -0.37
CA ALA A 107 -17.37 23.82 0.54
C ALA A 107 -18.19 22.71 -0.14
N SER A 108 -19.15 23.07 -1.01
CA SER A 108 -19.91 22.11 -1.82
C SER A 108 -19.02 21.43 -2.87
N THR A 109 -18.09 22.15 -3.49
CA THR A 109 -17.13 21.58 -4.45
C THR A 109 -16.11 20.66 -3.76
N LEU A 110 -15.61 21.05 -2.58
CA LEU A 110 -14.77 20.21 -1.71
C LEU A 110 -15.53 18.99 -1.16
N ALA A 111 -16.81 19.14 -0.82
CA ALA A 111 -17.68 18.04 -0.40
C ALA A 111 -17.99 17.10 -1.58
N THR A 112 -18.23 17.62 -2.78
CA THR A 112 -18.53 16.82 -3.97
C THR A 112 -17.28 16.12 -4.51
N GLN A 113 -16.11 16.76 -4.44
CA GLN A 113 -14.83 16.11 -4.72
C GLN A 113 -14.52 15.03 -3.68
N SER A 114 -14.70 15.32 -2.38
CA SER A 114 -14.46 14.32 -1.32
C SER A 114 -15.44 13.14 -1.35
N VAL A 115 -16.70 13.34 -1.76
CA VAL A 115 -17.67 12.26 -1.98
C VAL A 115 -17.32 11.42 -3.22
N LYS A 116 -16.74 12.01 -4.28
CA LYS A 116 -16.31 11.26 -5.49
C LYS A 116 -15.17 10.28 -5.20
N TYR A 117 -14.27 10.61 -4.28
CA TYR A 117 -13.14 9.75 -3.88
C TYR A 117 -13.56 8.61 -2.93
N ILE A 118 -14.72 8.68 -2.29
CA ILE A 118 -15.09 7.77 -1.19
C ILE A 118 -15.43 6.34 -1.64
N ASP A 119 -15.61 6.05 -2.93
CA ASP A 119 -16.01 4.71 -3.40
C ASP A 119 -15.02 4.00 -4.35
N ASN A 120 -13.95 4.66 -4.82
CA ASN A 120 -13.01 4.04 -5.75
C ASN A 120 -12.24 2.86 -5.13
N PHE A 121 -11.92 2.94 -3.83
CA PHE A 121 -11.26 1.84 -3.13
C PHE A 121 -12.20 0.63 -2.96
N ASN A 122 -13.48 0.83 -2.68
CA ASN A 122 -14.44 -0.28 -2.57
C ASN A 122 -14.64 -0.96 -3.92
N LYS A 123 -14.74 -0.19 -5.00
CA LYS A 123 -14.79 -0.73 -6.37
C LYS A 123 -13.56 -1.56 -6.70
N LEU A 124 -12.37 -1.08 -6.33
CA LEU A 124 -11.13 -1.84 -6.48
C LEU A 124 -11.16 -3.16 -5.69
N GLU A 125 -11.64 -3.12 -4.44
CA GLU A 125 -11.83 -4.31 -3.60
C GLU A 125 -12.82 -5.31 -4.21
N GLU A 126 -13.97 -4.84 -4.69
CA GLU A 126 -14.97 -5.67 -5.36
C GLU A 126 -14.42 -6.28 -6.65
N PHE A 127 -13.79 -5.47 -7.50
CA PHE A 127 -13.19 -5.92 -8.74
C PHE A 127 -12.10 -6.97 -8.49
N THR A 128 -11.28 -6.78 -7.45
CA THR A 128 -10.27 -7.75 -6.99
C THR A 128 -10.90 -9.08 -6.60
N LYS A 129 -12.03 -9.07 -5.88
CA LYS A 129 -12.74 -10.30 -5.47
C LYS A 129 -13.34 -11.05 -6.66
N LEU A 130 -13.69 -10.35 -7.73
CA LEU A 130 -14.20 -10.95 -8.97
C LEU A 130 -13.09 -11.58 -9.82
N GLN A 131 -11.82 -11.27 -9.56
CA GLN A 131 -10.70 -11.86 -10.29
C GLN A 131 -10.38 -13.27 -9.79
N ASN A 132 -10.16 -14.20 -10.72
CA ASN A 132 -9.73 -15.56 -10.40
C ASN A 132 -8.19 -15.66 -10.28
N PHE A 133 -7.61 -14.90 -9.35
CA PHE A 133 -6.18 -14.90 -9.11
C PHE A 133 -5.68 -16.26 -8.59
N GLN A 134 -4.62 -16.76 -9.22
CA GLN A 134 -4.00 -18.04 -8.85
C GLN A 134 -2.90 -17.82 -7.80
N TYR A 135 -3.08 -18.45 -6.64
CA TYR A 135 -2.14 -18.40 -5.53
C TYR A 135 -1.58 -19.79 -5.23
N CYS A 136 -0.36 -19.86 -4.70
CA CYS A 136 0.21 -21.12 -4.20
C CYS A 136 -0.67 -21.67 -3.06
N ASP A 137 -0.65 -22.99 -2.88
CA ASP A 137 -1.22 -23.56 -1.66
C ASP A 137 -0.38 -23.07 -0.47
N GLN A 138 -1.06 -22.67 0.58
CA GLN A 138 -0.43 -22.13 1.78
C GLN A 138 0.42 -23.16 2.50
N GLN A 139 0.12 -24.46 2.35
CA GLN A 139 0.96 -25.55 2.85
C GLN A 139 2.27 -25.69 2.06
N GLU A 140 2.28 -25.26 0.78
CA GLU A 140 3.44 -25.31 -0.09
C GLU A 140 4.41 -24.14 0.17
N VAL A 141 3.92 -22.97 0.60
CA VAL A 141 4.75 -21.79 0.89
C VAL A 141 5.31 -21.85 2.32
N LYS A 142 6.21 -22.81 2.55
CA LYS A 142 6.92 -22.95 3.83
C LYS A 142 7.66 -21.65 4.18
N GLY A 143 7.55 -21.22 5.43
CA GLY A 143 8.22 -20.00 5.91
C GLY A 143 7.42 -18.70 5.75
N ALA A 144 6.18 -18.74 5.25
CA ALA A 144 5.24 -17.62 5.37
C ALA A 144 5.02 -17.26 6.85
N ARG A 145 5.00 -15.95 7.16
CA ARG A 145 4.75 -15.41 8.50
C ARG A 145 3.25 -15.25 8.75
N PHE A 146 2.52 -14.79 7.75
CA PHE A 146 1.09 -14.57 7.79
C PHE A 146 0.41 -15.54 6.82
N SER A 147 -0.47 -16.36 7.38
CA SER A 147 -1.24 -17.37 6.65
C SER A 147 -2.20 -16.72 5.64
N ASP A 148 -2.90 -15.67 6.05
CA ASP A 148 -3.90 -14.98 5.25
C ASP A 148 -3.31 -14.08 4.15
N ILE A 149 -1.98 -14.04 4.01
CA ILE A 149 -1.27 -13.30 2.98
C ILE A 149 -0.74 -14.27 1.93
N LYS A 150 -1.55 -14.45 0.89
CA LYS A 150 -1.27 -15.36 -0.22
C LYS A 150 -0.07 -14.90 -1.06
N THR A 151 0.53 -15.85 -1.76
CA THR A 151 1.67 -15.68 -2.69
C THR A 151 1.20 -16.07 -4.08
N ALA A 152 1.27 -15.16 -5.06
CA ALA A 152 0.82 -15.44 -6.43
C ALA A 152 1.66 -16.58 -7.04
N LYS A 153 1.02 -17.54 -7.71
CA LYS A 153 1.67 -18.78 -8.15
C LYS A 153 2.68 -18.54 -9.26
N GLU A 154 2.27 -17.80 -10.29
CA GLU A 154 3.06 -17.57 -11.51
C GLU A 154 4.36 -16.81 -11.23
N THR A 155 4.36 -15.92 -10.24
CA THR A 155 5.45 -14.99 -9.98
C THR A 155 6.19 -15.29 -8.68
N GLN A 156 5.93 -16.46 -8.07
CA GLN A 156 6.59 -16.87 -6.84
C GLN A 156 8.11 -16.85 -7.02
N VAL A 157 8.82 -16.27 -6.06
CA VAL A 157 10.28 -16.34 -6.03
C VAL A 157 10.70 -17.68 -5.47
N CYS A 158 11.59 -18.37 -6.20
CA CYS A 158 12.19 -19.62 -5.77
C CYS A 158 13.71 -19.47 -5.64
N ILE A 159 14.29 -20.20 -4.68
CA ILE A 159 15.75 -20.38 -4.51
C ILE A 159 16.09 -21.86 -4.57
N THR A 160 17.37 -22.19 -4.71
CA THR A 160 17.85 -23.58 -4.67
C THR A 160 18.62 -23.82 -3.38
N ASN A 161 18.20 -24.77 -2.54
CA ASN A 161 18.88 -25.06 -1.28
C ASN A 161 20.23 -25.80 -1.49
N SER A 162 20.90 -26.16 -0.40
CA SER A 162 22.20 -26.87 -0.45
C SER A 162 22.12 -28.26 -1.08
N GLU A 163 20.94 -28.85 -1.12
CA GLU A 163 20.68 -30.18 -1.66
C GLU A 163 20.25 -30.12 -3.14
N GLY A 164 20.26 -28.94 -3.76
CA GLY A 164 19.81 -28.75 -5.14
C GLY A 164 18.29 -28.70 -5.32
N ILE A 165 17.53 -28.63 -4.22
CA ILE A 165 16.07 -28.62 -4.23
C ILE A 165 15.56 -27.19 -4.35
N GLN A 166 14.62 -26.98 -5.28
CA GLN A 166 13.95 -25.70 -5.44
C GLN A 166 12.94 -25.46 -4.32
N ILE A 167 13.04 -24.31 -3.65
CA ILE A 167 12.15 -23.90 -2.56
C ILE A 167 11.43 -22.62 -2.96
N GLY A 168 10.09 -22.68 -2.99
CA GLY A 168 9.24 -21.51 -3.16
C GLY A 168 9.18 -20.66 -1.88
N LEU A 169 9.39 -19.36 -2.02
CA LEU A 169 9.40 -18.42 -0.90
C LEU A 169 8.05 -17.67 -0.78
N PRO A 170 7.73 -17.10 0.40
CA PRO A 170 6.62 -16.16 0.56
C PRO A 170 6.96 -14.78 -0.04
N ALA A 171 7.33 -14.77 -1.31
CA ALA A 171 7.76 -13.60 -2.06
C ALA A 171 7.36 -13.73 -3.53
N ASN A 172 7.15 -12.58 -4.19
CA ASN A 172 6.74 -12.51 -5.59
C ASN A 172 7.54 -11.47 -6.35
N ARG A 173 7.89 -11.77 -7.60
CA ARG A 173 8.29 -10.76 -8.60
C ARG A 173 7.04 -10.07 -9.10
N VAL A 174 6.75 -8.90 -8.54
CA VAL A 174 5.53 -8.16 -8.86
C VAL A 174 5.72 -7.48 -10.21
N LYS A 175 4.78 -7.71 -11.12
CA LYS A 175 4.74 -7.08 -12.43
C LYS A 175 3.76 -5.91 -12.41
N VAL A 176 4.07 -4.87 -13.19
CA VAL A 176 3.15 -3.78 -13.54
C VAL A 176 3.35 -3.49 -15.02
N GLY A 177 2.29 -3.61 -15.81
CA GLY A 177 2.43 -3.83 -17.25
C GLY A 177 3.21 -5.12 -17.53
N ASP A 178 4.16 -5.04 -18.47
CA ASP A 178 5.01 -6.18 -18.86
C ASP A 178 6.30 -6.31 -18.04
N ASP A 179 6.61 -5.32 -17.22
CA ASP A 179 7.87 -5.24 -16.48
C ASP A 179 7.74 -5.77 -15.05
N ASN A 180 8.77 -6.50 -14.60
CA ASN A 180 8.97 -6.76 -13.18
C ASN A 180 9.35 -5.45 -12.49
N LEU A 181 8.49 -4.95 -11.61
CA LEU A 181 8.71 -3.69 -10.91
C LEU A 181 9.60 -3.87 -9.68
N PHE A 182 9.31 -4.89 -8.87
CA PHE A 182 10.03 -5.15 -7.61
C PHE A 182 9.75 -6.57 -7.09
N ILE A 183 10.49 -6.99 -6.07
CA ILE A 183 10.17 -8.18 -5.28
C ILE A 183 9.49 -7.78 -3.99
N ARG A 184 8.24 -8.23 -3.80
CA ARG A 184 7.58 -8.14 -2.48
C ARG A 184 7.86 -9.39 -1.67
N SER A 185 8.15 -9.24 -0.39
CA SER A 185 8.20 -10.35 0.56
C SER A 185 7.44 -10.03 1.84
N GLN A 186 7.02 -11.06 2.57
CA GLN A 186 6.71 -10.89 3.99
C GLN A 186 8.01 -10.66 4.77
N TYR A 187 7.93 -10.09 5.97
CA TYR A 187 9.10 -9.99 6.85
C TYR A 187 9.61 -11.41 7.16
N PRO A 188 10.90 -11.72 6.92
CA PRO A 188 11.38 -13.09 6.88
C PRO A 188 11.16 -13.84 8.19
N LYS A 189 10.61 -15.05 8.09
CA LYS A 189 10.62 -16.05 9.16
C LYS A 189 11.85 -16.97 9.05
N ASN A 190 12.19 -17.39 7.83
CA ASN A 190 13.46 -18.04 7.52
C ASN A 190 14.43 -16.99 6.95
N ILE A 191 15.45 -16.64 7.74
CA ILE A 191 16.40 -15.58 7.39
C ILE A 191 17.38 -16.06 6.32
N GLU A 192 17.89 -17.30 6.39
CA GLU A 192 18.83 -17.83 5.39
C GLU A 192 18.23 -17.77 3.99
N ASN A 193 17.02 -18.31 3.81
CA ASN A 193 16.35 -18.32 2.51
C ASN A 193 16.11 -16.90 1.97
N HIS A 194 15.73 -15.97 2.85
CA HIS A 194 15.53 -14.58 2.47
C HIS A 194 16.84 -13.93 2.01
N LEU A 195 17.92 -14.11 2.77
CA LEU A 195 19.24 -13.58 2.41
C LEU A 195 19.77 -14.21 1.12
N GLN A 196 19.53 -15.50 0.89
CA GLN A 196 19.87 -16.16 -0.36
C GLN A 196 19.08 -15.57 -1.55
N MET A 197 17.78 -15.31 -1.38
CA MET A 197 16.98 -14.59 -2.39
C MET A 197 17.60 -13.22 -2.70
N LEU A 198 17.97 -12.44 -1.68
CA LEU A 198 18.60 -11.15 -1.87
C LEU A 198 19.91 -11.25 -2.66
N TYR A 199 20.71 -12.27 -2.33
CA TYR A 199 21.99 -12.58 -2.96
C TYR A 199 21.82 -12.98 -4.43
N GLU A 200 20.93 -13.93 -4.72
CA GLU A 200 20.69 -14.45 -6.06
C GLU A 200 20.03 -13.42 -6.99
N ASN A 201 19.20 -12.54 -6.44
CA ASN A 201 18.61 -11.42 -7.16
C ASN A 201 19.64 -10.31 -7.48
N ARG A 202 20.81 -10.31 -6.82
CA ARG A 202 21.78 -9.20 -6.88
C ARG A 202 21.10 -7.88 -6.50
N THR A 203 20.28 -7.94 -5.45
CA THR A 203 19.35 -6.88 -5.05
C THR A 203 20.01 -5.50 -5.07
N PRO A 204 19.51 -4.56 -5.89
CA PRO A 204 20.10 -3.24 -6.01
C PRO A 204 19.75 -2.35 -4.83
N MET A 205 18.62 -2.61 -4.16
CA MET A 205 18.21 -1.94 -2.93
C MET A 205 17.22 -2.81 -2.15
N LEU A 206 17.44 -2.92 -0.83
CA LEU A 206 16.49 -3.52 0.11
C LEU A 206 15.79 -2.40 0.87
N CYS A 207 14.46 -2.30 0.75
CA CYS A 207 13.66 -1.33 1.48
C CYS A 207 12.82 -2.02 2.56
N ILE A 208 13.02 -1.59 3.80
CA ILE A 208 12.35 -2.13 4.98
C ILE A 208 11.45 -1.03 5.53
N LEU A 209 10.15 -1.33 5.57
CA LEU A 209 9.11 -0.38 5.96
C LEU A 209 8.50 -0.71 7.31
N SER A 210 8.88 -1.84 7.93
CA SER A 210 8.52 -2.15 9.32
C SER A 210 9.27 -1.20 10.27
N SER A 211 8.53 -0.44 11.06
CA SER A 211 9.10 0.50 12.02
C SER A 211 9.87 -0.22 13.14
N ASN A 212 10.61 0.52 13.96
CA ASN A 212 11.20 -0.03 15.18
C ASN A 212 10.13 -0.59 16.13
N SER A 213 8.93 0.01 16.17
CA SER A 213 7.82 -0.54 16.96
C SER A 213 7.33 -1.86 16.38
N ASP A 214 7.13 -1.98 15.07
CA ASP A 214 6.72 -3.24 14.44
C ASP A 214 7.73 -4.35 14.72
N ILE A 215 9.03 -4.04 14.58
CA ILE A 215 10.11 -5.01 14.80
C ILE A 215 10.09 -5.52 16.23
N ARG A 216 9.91 -4.65 17.22
CA ARG A 216 9.83 -5.00 18.63
C ARG A 216 8.53 -5.78 18.94
N ASP A 217 7.39 -5.22 18.57
CA ASP A 217 6.07 -5.68 19.01
C ASP A 217 5.68 -7.01 18.34
N LEU A 218 6.08 -7.21 17.08
CA LEU A 218 5.89 -8.47 16.35
C LEU A 218 7.08 -9.43 16.46
N LYS A 219 8.09 -9.10 17.27
CA LYS A 219 9.32 -9.90 17.48
C LYS A 219 9.99 -10.28 16.15
N LEU A 220 10.12 -9.30 15.25
CA LEU A 220 10.72 -9.50 13.94
C LEU A 220 12.25 -9.49 14.09
N PRO A 221 12.99 -10.42 13.46
CA PRO A 221 14.44 -10.43 13.58
C PRO A 221 15.04 -9.22 12.83
N PRO A 222 15.85 -8.35 13.46
CA PRO A 222 16.46 -7.19 12.81
C PRO A 222 17.70 -7.59 11.99
N TYR A 223 17.55 -8.59 11.10
CA TYR A 223 18.62 -9.26 10.35
C TYR A 223 19.53 -8.29 9.56
N PHE A 224 18.98 -7.15 9.16
CA PHE A 224 19.65 -6.13 8.36
C PHE A 224 20.48 -5.13 9.17
N ARG A 225 20.48 -5.24 10.52
CA ARG A 225 21.29 -4.41 11.43
C ARG A 225 22.27 -5.23 12.26
N MET A 226 22.26 -6.54 12.08
CA MET A 226 23.06 -7.48 12.84
C MET A 226 24.14 -8.08 11.94
N ASN A 227 25.26 -8.42 12.56
CA ASN A 227 26.24 -9.32 11.97
C ASN A 227 25.89 -10.74 12.41
N GLY A 228 26.15 -11.73 11.57
CA GLY A 228 25.92 -13.12 11.94
C GLY A 228 25.99 -14.08 10.77
N THR A 229 25.74 -15.34 11.09
CA THR A 229 25.69 -16.44 10.12
C THR A 229 24.32 -17.10 10.19
N TYR A 230 23.68 -17.26 9.04
CA TYR A 230 22.37 -17.89 8.88
C TYR A 230 22.52 -19.03 7.88
N GLY A 231 22.71 -20.25 8.41
CA GLY A 231 23.12 -21.40 7.61
C GLY A 231 24.40 -21.10 6.82
N ARG A 232 24.33 -21.07 5.49
CA ARG A 232 25.49 -20.75 4.62
C ARG A 232 25.71 -19.26 4.35
N MET A 233 24.78 -18.41 4.79
CA MET A 233 24.88 -16.96 4.57
C MET A 233 25.66 -16.29 5.70
N GLU A 234 26.77 -15.63 5.38
CA GLU A 234 27.42 -14.68 6.30
C GLU A 234 26.92 -13.26 6.01
N VAL A 235 26.58 -12.53 7.07
CA VAL A 235 26.09 -11.14 7.02
C VAL A 235 27.02 -10.25 7.82
N LYS A 236 27.50 -9.17 7.16
CA LYS A 236 28.15 -8.04 7.82
C LYS A 236 27.43 -6.77 7.45
N THR A 237 26.97 -6.03 8.46
CA THR A 237 26.22 -4.79 8.27
C THR A 237 27.00 -3.61 8.85
N LYS A 238 27.01 -2.51 8.10
CA LYS A 238 27.47 -1.21 8.57
C LYS A 238 26.34 -0.18 8.42
N GLU A 239 25.97 0.50 9.50
CA GLU A 239 25.12 1.70 9.41
C GLU A 239 25.88 2.82 8.71
N ILE A 240 25.24 3.44 7.73
CA ILE A 240 25.81 4.53 6.94
C ILE A 240 25.22 5.82 7.48
N GLN A 241 26.10 6.69 7.96
CA GLN A 241 25.68 8.00 8.45
C GLN A 241 25.15 8.86 7.30
N PRO A 242 24.16 9.73 7.55
CA PRO A 242 23.69 10.71 6.58
C PRO A 242 24.85 11.58 6.07
N GLY A 243 24.89 11.83 4.76
CA GLY A 243 25.93 12.59 4.06
C GLY A 243 25.73 12.53 2.55
N ASP A 244 26.28 13.51 1.81
CA ASP A 244 26.23 13.72 0.35
C ASP A 244 25.27 12.79 -0.42
N GLY A 245 23.96 13.08 -0.29
CA GLY A 245 22.89 12.40 -1.04
C GLY A 245 22.08 11.35 -0.26
N LYS A 246 22.38 11.05 1.01
CA LYS A 246 21.56 10.14 1.85
C LYS A 246 20.76 10.90 2.91
N PRO A 247 19.42 11.01 2.77
CA PRO A 247 18.59 11.75 3.71
C PRO A 247 18.41 10.98 5.02
N SER A 248 18.53 11.66 6.17
CA SER A 248 18.11 11.11 7.47
C SER A 248 16.60 11.19 7.68
N LYS A 249 15.92 12.04 6.90
CA LYS A 249 14.47 12.25 6.93
C LYS A 249 13.91 12.53 5.55
N ILE A 250 12.68 12.08 5.32
CA ILE A 250 11.84 12.44 4.17
C ILE A 250 10.50 12.90 4.74
N GLY A 251 10.32 14.23 4.83
CA GLY A 251 9.24 14.83 5.63
C GLY A 251 9.26 14.34 7.07
N SER A 252 8.17 13.71 7.50
CA SER A 252 8.02 13.11 8.84
C SER A 252 8.66 11.73 8.98
N LEU A 253 9.03 11.08 7.87
CA LEU A 253 9.63 9.74 7.89
C LEU A 253 11.11 9.82 8.27
N ASN A 254 11.50 9.06 9.27
CA ASN A 254 12.90 8.83 9.60
C ASN A 254 13.46 7.74 8.67
N VAL A 255 14.62 8.01 8.08
CA VAL A 255 15.24 7.11 7.11
C VAL A 255 16.66 6.77 7.56
N LYS A 256 16.90 5.48 7.79
CA LYS A 256 18.23 4.94 8.12
C LYS A 256 18.80 4.15 6.96
N HIS A 257 20.11 4.16 6.85
CA HIS A 257 20.84 3.55 5.75
C HIS A 257 21.82 2.51 6.28
N TYR A 258 21.89 1.36 5.61
CA TYR A 258 22.87 0.34 5.92
C TYR A 258 23.53 -0.16 4.64
N SER A 259 24.80 -0.56 4.73
CA SER A 259 25.45 -1.41 3.75
C SER A 259 25.50 -2.82 4.30
N MET A 260 24.71 -3.72 3.72
CA MET A 260 24.65 -5.13 4.10
C MET A 260 25.48 -5.97 3.14
N ARG A 261 26.63 -6.46 3.61
CA ARG A 261 27.49 -7.38 2.89
C ARG A 261 27.00 -8.81 3.11
N LEU A 262 26.61 -9.47 2.03
CA LEU A 262 26.23 -10.88 2.03
C LEU A 262 27.34 -11.70 1.37
N THR A 263 27.81 -12.72 2.07
CA THR A 263 28.70 -13.73 1.49
C THR A 263 27.95 -15.05 1.42
N TYR A 264 27.91 -15.62 0.21
CA TYR A 264 27.45 -16.98 -0.06
C TYR A 264 28.55 -17.64 -0.89
N ASP A 265 29.06 -18.76 -0.42
CA ASP A 265 30.30 -19.39 -0.88
C ASP A 265 31.51 -18.43 -0.87
N LYS A 266 31.92 -17.89 -2.03
CA LYS A 266 33.19 -17.15 -2.17
C LYS A 266 33.07 -15.68 -2.57
N LYS A 267 32.03 -15.25 -3.27
CA LYS A 267 31.94 -13.86 -3.77
C LYS A 267 30.95 -13.04 -2.94
N PRO A 268 31.40 -12.05 -2.16
CA PRO A 268 30.49 -11.19 -1.43
C PRO A 268 29.77 -10.22 -2.39
N ILE A 269 28.55 -9.83 -2.02
CA ILE A 269 27.88 -8.67 -2.60
C ILE A 269 27.53 -7.68 -1.49
N ASN A 270 27.49 -6.39 -1.83
CA ASN A 270 27.00 -5.35 -0.93
C ASN A 270 25.63 -4.87 -1.42
N ILE A 271 24.65 -4.93 -0.53
CA ILE A 271 23.27 -4.47 -0.76
C ILE A 271 23.06 -3.19 0.06
N PRO A 272 22.70 -2.06 -0.57
CA PRO A 272 22.24 -0.90 0.17
C PRO A 272 20.85 -1.17 0.75
N VAL A 273 20.67 -0.83 2.02
CA VAL A 273 19.43 -1.01 2.76
C VAL A 273 18.89 0.36 3.17
N VAL A 274 17.63 0.60 2.87
CA VAL A 274 16.86 1.75 3.34
C VAL A 274 15.85 1.26 4.35
N HIS A 275 15.88 1.81 5.56
CA HIS A 275 14.95 1.47 6.63
C HIS A 275 14.17 2.69 7.07
N VAL A 276 12.86 2.66 6.85
CA VAL A 276 11.94 3.68 7.38
C VAL A 276 11.49 3.26 8.78
N ASP A 277 12.01 3.94 9.81
CA ASP A 277 12.01 3.39 11.17
C ASP A 277 10.83 3.82 12.05
N ASN A 278 10.01 4.75 11.57
CA ASN A 278 8.89 5.33 12.29
C ASN A 278 7.55 5.30 11.52
N TRP A 279 7.48 4.66 10.34
CA TRP A 279 6.22 4.57 9.61
C TRP A 279 5.27 3.60 10.29
N ILE A 280 4.19 4.11 10.87
CA ILE A 280 3.17 3.33 11.60
C ILE A 280 2.50 2.31 10.66
N ASP A 281 2.25 1.09 11.17
CA ASP A 281 1.57 0.07 10.37
C ASP A 281 0.12 0.47 10.02
N ARG A 282 -0.34 0.04 8.83
CA ARG A 282 -1.68 0.33 8.30
C ARG A 282 -2.03 1.81 8.10
N THR A 283 -1.08 2.72 8.24
CA THR A 283 -1.26 4.13 7.87
C THR A 283 -0.66 4.40 6.48
N SER A 284 -0.82 5.64 6.03
CA SER A 284 -0.22 6.17 4.81
C SER A 284 0.87 7.18 5.15
N ALA A 285 1.93 7.26 4.34
CA ALA A 285 2.76 8.45 4.26
C ALA A 285 2.02 9.55 3.51
N GLY A 286 2.39 10.81 3.72
CA GLY A 286 1.87 11.92 2.94
C GLY A 286 2.33 11.86 1.48
N THR A 287 1.55 12.48 0.60
CA THR A 287 1.80 12.52 -0.86
C THR A 287 3.24 12.92 -1.22
N GLU A 288 3.77 14.02 -0.66
CA GLU A 288 5.14 14.46 -0.92
C GLU A 288 6.20 13.50 -0.36
N GLU A 289 5.98 12.96 0.83
CA GLU A 289 6.90 12.01 1.46
C GLU A 289 7.02 10.74 0.63
N LEU A 290 5.90 10.29 0.08
CA LEU A 290 5.83 9.13 -0.79
C LEU A 290 6.55 9.37 -2.12
N LYS A 291 6.37 10.56 -2.72
CA LYS A 291 7.08 10.98 -3.95
C LYS A 291 8.59 11.00 -3.74
N GLU A 292 9.05 11.66 -2.67
CA GLU A 292 10.48 11.82 -2.39
C GLU A 292 11.14 10.50 -1.97
N LEU A 293 10.44 9.63 -1.23
CA LEU A 293 10.93 8.28 -0.95
C LEU A 293 11.05 7.44 -2.23
N ALA A 294 10.05 7.51 -3.12
CA ALA A 294 10.10 6.79 -4.40
C ALA A 294 11.24 7.27 -5.28
N LYS A 295 11.46 8.59 -5.38
CA LYS A 295 12.60 9.17 -6.11
C LYS A 295 13.94 8.75 -5.52
N TYR A 296 14.07 8.82 -4.20
CA TYR A 296 15.28 8.41 -3.50
C TYR A 296 15.62 6.94 -3.76
N MET A 297 14.62 6.06 -3.71
CA MET A 297 14.79 4.66 -4.04
C MET A 297 15.17 4.45 -5.50
N ALA A 298 14.46 5.10 -6.44
CA ALA A 298 14.74 4.99 -7.88
C ALA A 298 16.19 5.38 -8.21
N ALA A 299 16.68 6.49 -7.65
CA ALA A 299 18.06 6.94 -7.84
C ALA A 299 19.08 5.91 -7.33
N GLY A 300 18.92 5.38 -6.11
CA GLY A 300 19.86 4.41 -5.56
C GLY A 300 19.78 3.03 -6.24
N ILE A 301 18.62 2.64 -6.76
CA ILE A 301 18.47 1.43 -7.58
C ILE A 301 19.26 1.57 -8.88
N GLU A 302 19.12 2.71 -9.56
CA GLU A 302 19.81 2.99 -10.81
C GLU A 302 21.33 3.09 -10.63
N GLU A 303 21.80 3.78 -9.59
CA GLU A 303 23.23 3.82 -9.21
C GLU A 303 23.80 2.40 -9.05
N LYS A 304 23.06 1.52 -8.35
CA LYS A 304 23.50 0.14 -8.13
C LYS A 304 23.43 -0.71 -9.39
N ARG A 305 22.48 -0.43 -10.28
CA ARG A 305 22.37 -1.09 -11.59
C ARG A 305 23.56 -0.74 -12.49
N GLN A 306 23.91 0.54 -12.58
CA GLN A 306 25.08 1.02 -13.30
C GLN A 306 26.38 0.41 -12.78
N PHE A 307 26.52 0.26 -11.45
CA PHE A 307 27.64 -0.48 -10.87
C PHE A 307 27.74 -1.92 -11.39
N TYR A 308 26.62 -2.64 -11.48
CA TYR A 308 26.61 -4.01 -11.99
C TYR A 308 26.88 -4.09 -13.50
N GLU A 309 26.40 -3.11 -14.27
CA GLU A 309 26.69 -2.97 -15.70
C GLU A 309 28.19 -2.76 -15.93
N PHE A 310 28.79 -1.78 -15.25
CA PHE A 310 30.24 -1.51 -15.30
C PHE A 310 31.06 -2.74 -14.89
N ALA A 311 30.58 -3.52 -13.91
CA ALA A 311 31.23 -4.74 -13.46
C ALA A 311 31.04 -5.96 -14.40
N GLY A 312 30.37 -5.81 -15.55
CA GLY A 312 30.11 -6.89 -16.49
C GLY A 312 29.21 -8.00 -15.93
N SER A 313 28.30 -7.64 -15.02
CA SER A 313 27.42 -8.61 -14.36
C SER A 313 26.38 -9.15 -15.32
N ARG A 314 26.30 -10.49 -15.47
CA ARG A 314 25.23 -11.16 -16.23
C ARG A 314 23.82 -10.85 -15.73
N ALA A 315 23.67 -10.35 -14.50
CA ALA A 315 22.38 -9.97 -13.94
C ALA A 315 21.72 -8.79 -14.67
N ILE A 316 22.48 -7.99 -15.44
CA ILE A 316 21.94 -6.83 -16.17
C ILE A 316 20.97 -7.23 -17.31
N ASN A 317 21.14 -8.44 -17.85
CA ASN A 317 20.35 -8.98 -18.96
C ASN A 317 19.25 -9.95 -18.49
N ASP A 318 19.08 -10.12 -17.18
CA ASP A 318 18.09 -11.02 -16.59
C ASP A 318 16.96 -10.20 -15.95
N LYS A 319 15.79 -10.21 -16.59
CA LYS A 319 14.60 -9.46 -16.15
C LYS A 319 14.10 -9.86 -14.75
N ASP A 320 14.50 -11.04 -14.26
CA ASP A 320 14.10 -11.58 -12.96
C ASP A 320 15.13 -11.29 -11.86
N LYS A 321 16.16 -10.49 -12.18
CA LYS A 321 17.22 -10.00 -11.29
C LYS A 321 17.27 -8.47 -11.25
N LEU A 322 18.11 -7.95 -10.38
CA LEU A 322 18.30 -6.51 -10.16
C LEU A 322 16.98 -5.80 -9.82
N LEU A 323 16.05 -6.51 -9.17
CA LEU A 323 14.80 -5.94 -8.71
C LEU A 323 14.96 -5.43 -7.27
N PRO A 324 14.50 -4.23 -6.92
CA PRO A 324 14.46 -3.82 -5.52
C PRO A 324 13.60 -4.80 -4.73
N VAL A 325 14.01 -5.09 -3.49
CA VAL A 325 13.22 -5.94 -2.59
C VAL A 325 12.60 -5.04 -1.53
N ILE A 326 11.28 -5.04 -1.43
CA ILE A 326 10.53 -4.15 -0.55
C ILE A 326 9.64 -4.98 0.36
N HIS A 327 9.74 -4.76 1.68
CA HIS A 327 8.85 -5.40 2.63
C HIS A 327 8.52 -4.53 3.85
N CYS A 328 7.27 -4.62 4.30
CA CYS A 328 6.86 -4.26 5.66
C CYS A 328 6.75 -5.52 6.51
N ALA A 329 5.75 -5.63 7.39
CA ALA A 329 5.48 -6.86 8.14
C ALA A 329 4.89 -7.94 7.23
N ALA A 330 3.74 -7.66 6.63
CA ALA A 330 3.02 -8.58 5.75
C ALA A 330 3.39 -8.44 4.26
N GLY A 331 4.08 -7.36 3.87
CA GLY A 331 4.49 -7.16 2.48
C GLY A 331 3.37 -6.74 1.52
N VAL A 332 2.28 -6.11 2.02
CA VAL A 332 1.11 -5.76 1.20
C VAL A 332 0.64 -4.30 1.30
N GLY A 333 0.67 -3.69 2.49
CA GLY A 333 0.20 -2.30 2.70
C GLY A 333 1.22 -1.26 2.24
N ARG A 334 2.06 -0.80 3.19
CA ARG A 334 3.17 0.16 2.94
C ARG A 334 4.06 -0.27 1.75
N THR A 335 4.31 -1.57 1.61
CA THR A 335 5.03 -2.15 0.47
C THR A 335 4.38 -1.82 -0.87
N GLY A 336 3.07 -2.05 -1.01
CA GLY A 336 2.35 -1.72 -2.24
C GLY A 336 2.29 -0.22 -2.49
N GLN A 337 2.20 0.58 -1.42
CA GLN A 337 2.17 2.03 -1.55
C GLN A 337 3.49 2.59 -2.11
N VAL A 338 4.64 2.20 -1.55
CA VAL A 338 5.95 2.64 -2.06
C VAL A 338 6.18 2.15 -3.49
N ALA A 339 5.84 0.89 -3.79
CA ALA A 339 6.02 0.35 -5.14
C ALA A 339 5.13 1.05 -6.18
N ALA A 340 3.86 1.31 -5.87
CA ALA A 340 2.99 2.07 -6.77
C ALA A 340 3.53 3.48 -7.04
N ALA A 341 4.02 4.17 -6.00
CA ALA A 341 4.66 5.46 -6.16
C ALA A 341 5.89 5.41 -7.07
N MET A 342 6.73 4.37 -6.94
CA MET A 342 7.87 4.16 -7.84
C MET A 342 7.46 3.99 -9.30
N GLN A 343 6.33 3.34 -9.58
CA GLN A 343 5.79 3.26 -10.94
C GLN A 343 5.25 4.62 -11.41
N LEU A 344 4.48 5.32 -10.58
CA LEU A 344 3.86 6.61 -10.93
C LEU A 344 4.89 7.67 -11.32
N ILE A 345 6.03 7.73 -10.61
CA ILE A 345 7.08 8.74 -10.87
C ILE A 345 7.90 8.45 -12.14
N LYS A 346 7.73 7.30 -12.81
CA LYS A 346 8.46 7.03 -14.04
C LYS A 346 8.04 8.05 -15.11
N PRO A 347 8.99 8.68 -15.83
CA PRO A 347 8.68 9.70 -16.83
C PRO A 347 7.67 9.24 -17.88
N ASN A 348 7.78 7.98 -18.31
CA ASN A 348 6.94 7.33 -19.31
C ASN A 348 5.78 6.50 -18.70
N ASN A 349 5.40 6.74 -17.44
CA ASN A 349 4.23 6.07 -16.87
C ASN A 349 2.95 6.57 -17.53
N GLU A 350 2.19 5.64 -18.10
CA GLU A 350 0.87 5.87 -18.69
C GLU A 350 -0.25 5.11 -17.95
N LEU A 351 0.09 4.39 -16.87
CA LEU A 351 -0.85 3.59 -16.09
C LEU A 351 -1.42 4.40 -14.94
N SER A 352 -2.72 4.21 -14.69
CA SER A 352 -3.41 4.81 -13.56
C SER A 352 -3.17 4.05 -12.25
N VAL A 353 -3.43 4.69 -11.11
CA VAL A 353 -3.32 4.06 -9.78
C VAL A 353 -4.11 2.74 -9.68
N PRO A 354 -5.39 2.64 -10.09
CA PRO A 354 -6.11 1.37 -10.06
C PRO A 354 -5.47 0.29 -10.94
N GLU A 355 -4.99 0.61 -12.14
CA GLU A 355 -4.33 -0.34 -13.03
C GLU A 355 -3.05 -0.89 -12.40
N ILE A 356 -2.19 0.00 -11.89
CA ILE A 356 -0.96 -0.37 -11.18
C ILE A 356 -1.26 -1.30 -10.02
N ILE A 357 -2.26 -0.98 -9.20
CA ILE A 357 -2.61 -1.80 -8.03
C ILE A 357 -3.20 -3.14 -8.46
N MET A 358 -4.01 -3.20 -9.51
CA MET A 358 -4.56 -4.45 -10.01
C MET A 358 -3.48 -5.40 -10.49
N ASP A 359 -2.46 -4.90 -11.20
CA ASP A 359 -1.31 -5.71 -11.60
C ASP A 359 -0.53 -6.21 -10.38
N MET A 360 -0.28 -5.34 -9.40
CA MET A 360 0.35 -5.75 -8.14
C MET A 360 -0.46 -6.80 -7.37
N ARG A 361 -1.79 -6.69 -7.39
CA ARG A 361 -2.70 -7.65 -6.73
C ARG A 361 -2.68 -9.00 -7.43
N LYS A 362 -2.74 -9.00 -8.76
CA LYS A 362 -2.68 -10.19 -9.61
C LYS A 362 -1.36 -10.94 -9.46
N THR A 363 -0.24 -10.22 -9.45
CA THR A 363 1.11 -10.79 -9.53
C THR A 363 1.86 -10.81 -8.20
N GLY A 364 1.27 -10.30 -7.11
CA GLY A 364 1.83 -10.37 -5.76
C GLY A 364 0.85 -11.01 -4.79
N CYS A 365 -0.17 -10.23 -4.42
CA CYS A 365 -1.19 -10.64 -3.46
C CYS A 365 -2.43 -9.75 -3.60
N GLY A 366 -3.64 -10.32 -3.56
CA GLY A 366 -4.90 -9.57 -3.67
C GLY A 366 -5.11 -8.46 -2.63
N LYS A 367 -4.26 -8.38 -1.59
CA LYS A 367 -4.28 -7.36 -0.54
C LYS A 367 -3.28 -6.21 -0.75
N MET A 368 -2.57 -6.15 -1.88
CA MET A 368 -1.63 -5.06 -2.18
C MET A 368 -2.35 -3.70 -2.14
N VAL A 369 -1.74 -2.71 -1.47
CA VAL A 369 -2.39 -1.46 -1.04
C VAL A 369 -3.64 -1.77 -0.21
N GLN A 370 -3.41 -2.19 1.03
CA GLN A 370 -4.40 -2.84 1.89
C GLN A 370 -5.46 -1.87 2.43
N LYS A 371 -5.14 -0.58 2.52
CA LYS A 371 -5.96 0.42 3.22
C LYS A 371 -6.37 1.56 2.30
N LYS A 372 -7.59 2.08 2.54
CA LYS A 372 -8.17 3.17 1.76
C LYS A 372 -7.32 4.44 1.84
N GLU A 373 -6.73 4.71 2.98
CA GLU A 373 -5.84 5.85 3.21
C GLU A 373 -4.61 5.77 2.29
N GLN A 374 -4.04 4.56 2.13
CA GLN A 374 -2.88 4.33 1.25
C GLN A 374 -3.24 4.54 -0.22
N PHE A 375 -4.42 4.07 -0.62
CA PHE A 375 -4.95 4.26 -1.96
C PHE A 375 -5.22 5.75 -2.26
N ASN A 376 -5.81 6.47 -1.32
CA ASN A 376 -6.14 7.89 -1.50
C ASN A 376 -4.89 8.75 -1.66
N GLU A 377 -3.82 8.49 -0.90
CA GLU A 377 -2.56 9.23 -1.08
C GLU A 377 -1.89 8.92 -2.43
N LEU A 378 -2.07 7.72 -2.99
CA LEU A 378 -1.61 7.41 -4.35
C LEU A 378 -2.39 8.20 -5.41
N LEU A 379 -3.71 8.36 -5.25
CA LEU A 379 -4.52 9.17 -6.17
C LEU A 379 -4.13 10.65 -6.13
N LYS A 380 -3.82 11.17 -4.93
CA LYS A 380 -3.29 12.54 -4.78
C LYS A 380 -1.94 12.68 -5.49
N LEU A 381 -1.05 11.70 -5.33
CA LEU A 381 0.24 11.67 -6.01
C LEU A 381 0.09 11.65 -7.53
N GLU A 382 -0.78 10.79 -8.07
CA GLU A 382 -1.09 10.75 -9.51
C GLU A 382 -1.60 12.11 -10.02
N THR A 383 -2.53 12.74 -9.29
CA THR A 383 -3.05 14.06 -9.64
C THR A 383 -1.94 15.11 -9.67
N LEU A 384 -1.07 15.10 -8.66
CA LEU A 384 0.07 16.01 -8.55
C LEU A 384 1.06 15.83 -9.71
N LEU A 385 1.43 14.59 -10.03
CA LEU A 385 2.36 14.28 -11.12
C LEU A 385 1.77 14.65 -12.49
N ASN A 386 0.47 14.46 -12.70
CA ASN A 386 -0.20 14.86 -13.93
C ASN A 386 -0.24 16.38 -14.09
N ALA A 387 -0.47 17.12 -12.99
CA ALA A 387 -0.40 18.58 -13.01
C ALA A 387 1.03 19.08 -13.33
N GLU A 388 2.06 18.44 -12.79
CA GLU A 388 3.46 18.77 -13.09
C GLU A 388 3.82 18.52 -14.55
N LYS A 389 3.32 17.43 -15.16
CA LYS A 389 3.52 17.13 -16.58
C LYS A 389 2.87 18.16 -17.51
N LEU A 390 1.71 18.72 -17.12
CA LEU A 390 1.01 19.75 -17.89
C LEU A 390 1.64 21.14 -17.78
N ALA A 391 2.47 21.36 -16.75
CA ALA A 391 3.16 22.63 -16.51
C ALA A 391 4.54 22.73 -17.17
N GLN A 392 5.05 21.62 -17.74
CA GLN A 392 6.28 21.54 -18.54
C GLN A 392 5.94 21.65 -20.02
#